data_AF-V8N4H1-F1
#
_entry.id   AF-V8N4H1-F1
#
_cell.length_a   1.000
_cell.length_b   1.000
_cell.length_c   1.000
_cell.angle_alpha   90.00
_cell.angle_beta   90.00
_cell.angle_gamma   90.00
#
_symmetry.space_group_name_H-M   'P 1'
#
loop_
_entity.id
_entity.type
_entity.pdbx_description
1 polymer ?
#
loop_
_entity_poly.entity_id
_entity_poly.type
_entity_poly.pdbx_seq_one_letter_code
_entity_poly.pdbx_strand_id
1 'polypeptide(L)' 'MKPLRATATTSQPVLSIQQIETIFYKIQDLYEIHKEMYDNLWPHLQHWDSEVVLGHLFQKL' A
#
# COMPACT_ATOMS: atom_id res chain seq x y z
N MET A 1 3.35 -10.43 -0.29
CA MET A 1 4.73 -10.78 0.12
C MET A 1 4.89 -12.00 1.03
N LYS A 2 3.81 -12.55 1.60
CA LYS A 2 3.90 -13.67 2.56
C LYS A 2 4.63 -14.93 2.02
N PRO A 3 4.43 -15.38 0.76
CA PRO A 3 5.11 -16.58 0.26
C PRO A 3 6.62 -16.42 0.08
N LEU A 4 7.08 -15.28 -0.46
CA LEU A 4 8.51 -15.03 -0.71
C LEU A 4 9.32 -14.89 0.60
N ARG A 5 8.74 -14.27 1.63
CA ARG A 5 9.39 -14.22 2.96
C ARG A 5 9.42 -15.59 3.64
N ALA A 6 8.39 -16.42 3.44
CA ALA A 6 8.33 -17.77 4.01
C ALA A 6 9.33 -18.74 3.36
N THR A 7 9.64 -18.58 2.08
CA THR A 7 10.64 -19.43 1.40
C THR A 7 12.09 -19.00 1.66
N ALA A 8 12.31 -17.75 2.10
CA ALA A 8 13.63 -17.21 2.39
C ALA A 8 14.37 -17.94 3.55
N THR A 9 13.63 -18.67 4.40
CA THR A 9 14.18 -19.48 5.50
C THR A 9 14.32 -20.97 5.17
N THR A 10 14.02 -21.36 3.93
CA THR A 10 14.17 -22.75 3.46
C THR A 10 15.58 -23.00 2.93
N SER A 11 15.93 -24.27 2.70
CA SER A 11 17.26 -24.66 2.20
C SER A 11 17.56 -24.16 0.78
N GLN A 12 16.55 -23.75 0.02
CA GLN A 12 16.69 -23.26 -1.37
C GLN A 12 15.82 -22.01 -1.59
N PRO A 13 16.22 -20.86 -1.05
CA PRO A 13 15.50 -19.62 -1.26
C PRO A 13 15.75 -19.10 -2.69
N VAL A 14 14.69 -18.70 -3.40
CA VAL A 14 14.80 -18.06 -4.73
C VAL A 14 15.38 -16.65 -4.61
N LEU A 15 15.10 -15.97 -3.49
CA LEU A 15 15.63 -14.65 -3.15
C LEU A 15 16.07 -14.66 -1.68
N SER A 16 17.18 -13.99 -1.38
CA SER A 16 17.58 -13.76 0.01
C SER A 16 16.62 -12.78 0.70
N ILE A 17 16.60 -12.80 2.04
CA ILE A 17 15.81 -11.85 2.84
C ILE A 17 16.17 -10.40 2.47
N GLN A 18 17.45 -10.10 2.30
CA GLN A 18 17.92 -8.76 1.92
C GLN A 18 17.42 -8.32 0.55
N GLN A 19 17.41 -9.23 -0.44
CA GLN A 19 16.85 -8.95 -1.77
C GLN A 19 15.35 -8.67 -1.68
N ILE A 20 14.61 -9.42 -0.86
CA ILE A 20 13.18 -9.20 -0.65
C ILE A 20 12.94 -7.85 0.03
N GLU A 21 13.70 -7.51 1.07
CA GLU A 21 13.55 -6.23 1.78
C GLU A 21 13.89 -5.03 0.90
N THR A 22 14.87 -5.18 0.00
CA THR A 22 15.27 -4.12 -0.94
C THR A 22 14.24 -3.95 -2.07
N ILE A 23 13.87 -5.04 -2.74
CA ILE A 23 12.95 -5.00 -3.90
C ILE A 23 11.54 -4.58 -3.47
N PHE A 24 11.09 -5.05 -2.30
CA PHE A 24 9.75 -4.82 -1.80
C PHE A 24 9.70 -3.79 -0.67
N TYR A 25 10.75 -2.97 -0.55
CA TYR A 25 10.80 -1.89 0.41
C TYR A 25 9.56 -1.00 0.27
N LYS A 26 8.85 -0.79 1.38
CA LYS A 26 7.66 0.07 1.47
C LYS A 26 6.45 -0.31 0.62
N ILE A 27 6.47 -1.39 -0.16
CA ILE A 27 5.32 -1.74 -1.03
C ILE A 27 4.03 -1.96 -0.23
N GLN A 28 4.12 -2.60 0.95
CA GLN A 28 2.95 -2.78 1.82
C GLN A 28 2.45 -1.44 2.38
N ASP A 29 3.36 -0.63 2.93
CA ASP A 29 3.03 0.70 3.45
C ASP A 29 2.39 1.59 2.37
N LEU A 30 2.95 1.60 1.15
CA LEU A 30 2.40 2.34 0.01
C LEU A 30 1.00 1.85 -0.36
N TYR A 31 0.81 0.53 -0.44
CA TYR A 31 -0.51 -0.04 -0.72
C TYR A 31 -1.53 0.40 0.34
N GLU A 32 -1.18 0.34 1.62
CA GLU A 32 -2.07 0.71 2.72
C GLU A 32 -2.44 2.20 2.67
N ILE A 33 -1.46 3.08 2.47
CA ILE A 33 -1.67 4.53 2.34
C ILE A 33 -2.59 4.85 1.15
N HIS A 34 -2.33 4.25 -0.02
CA HIS A 34 -3.15 4.48 -1.21
C HIS A 34 -4.54 3.86 -1.09
N LYS A 35 -4.66 2.70 -0.45
CA LYS A 35 -5.94 2.06 -0.18
C LYS A 35 -6.78 2.92 0.77
N GLU A 36 -6.19 3.43 1.85
CA GLU A 36 -6.88 4.31 2.78
C GLU A 36 -7.36 5.59 2.08
N MET A 37 -6.50 6.22 1.26
CA MET A 37 -6.90 7.38 0.46
C MET A 37 -8.09 7.05 -0.44
N TYR A 38 -8.03 5.92 -1.16
CA TYR A 38 -9.11 5.48 -2.05
C TYR A 38 -10.42 5.20 -1.29
N ASP A 39 -10.35 4.46 -0.19
CA ASP A 39 -11.53 4.08 0.60
C ASP A 39 -12.22 5.32 1.19
N ASN A 40 -11.45 6.36 1.55
CA ASN A 40 -11.99 7.65 1.99
C ASN A 40 -12.49 8.53 0.83
N LEU A 41 -11.86 8.48 -0.34
CA LEU A 41 -12.22 9.28 -1.50
C LEU A 41 -13.52 8.77 -2.16
N TRP A 42 -13.64 7.46 -2.34
CA TRP A 42 -14.68 6.83 -3.13
C TRP A 42 -16.12 7.23 -2.74
N PRO A 43 -16.51 7.23 -1.46
CA PRO A 43 -17.88 7.60 -1.05
C PRO A 43 -18.26 9.03 -1.45
N HIS A 44 -17.30 9.96 -1.42
CA HIS A 44 -17.51 11.36 -1.77
C HIS A 44 -17.65 11.56 -3.29
N LEU A 45 -17.01 10.71 -4.10
CA LEU A 45 -17.20 10.73 -5.56
C LEU A 45 -18.57 10.21 -6.00
N GLN A 46 -19.20 9.34 -5.20
CA GLN A 46 -20.53 8.84 -5.50
C GLN A 46 -21.63 9.90 -5.33
N HIS A 47 -21.39 10.89 -4.46
CA HIS A 47 -22.32 11.98 -4.17
C HIS A 47 -21.59 13.32 -4.27
N TRP A 48 -21.08 13.62 -5.46
CA TRP A 48 -20.33 14.85 -5.69
C TRP A 48 -21.24 16.07 -5.74
N ASP A 49 -20.93 17.10 -4.95
CA ASP A 49 -21.55 18.42 -5.02
C ASP A 49 -20.51 19.54 -4.81
N SER A 50 -20.96 20.80 -4.79
CA SER A 50 -20.10 21.98 -4.63
C SER A 50 -19.56 22.18 -3.21
N GLU A 51 -20.10 21.50 -2.20
CA GLU A 51 -19.70 21.60 -0.80
C GLU A 51 -18.67 20.52 -0.41
N VAL A 52 -18.46 19.51 -1.25
CA VAL A 52 -17.43 18.47 -1.05
C VAL A 52 -16.01 19.07 -1.05
N VAL A 53 -15.32 18.97 0.09
CA VAL A 53 -13.91 19.41 0.25
C VAL A 53 -13.02 18.21 0.55
N LEU A 54 -12.16 17.83 -0.41
CA LEU A 54 -11.33 16.62 -0.31
C LEU A 54 -9.83 16.90 -0.17
N GLY A 55 -9.42 18.18 -0.16
CA GLY A 55 -7.99 18.54 -0.07
C GLY A 55 -7.29 17.98 1.17
N HIS A 56 -8.02 17.81 2.28
CA HIS A 56 -7.50 17.21 3.51
C HIS A 56 -7.08 15.74 3.36
N LEU A 57 -7.68 14.99 2.41
CA LEU A 57 -7.29 13.60 2.12
C LEU A 57 -5.88 13.50 1.51
N PHE A 58 -5.41 14.57 0.85
CA PHE A 58 -4.08 14.62 0.25
C PHE A 58 -3.00 15.14 1.21
N GLN A 59 -3.37 15.77 2.33
CA GLN A 59 -2.40 16.26 3.32
C GLN A 59 -1.80 15.13 4.18
N LYS A 60 -2.41 13.94 4.13
CA LYS A 60 -1.98 12.74 4.87
C LYS A 60 -0.95 11.90 4.10
N LEU A 61 -0.83 12.14 2.78
CA LEU A 61 0.18 11.56 1.89
C LEU A 61 1.53 12.29 2.06
#